data_AF-A0A1N6WVG5-F1
#
_entry.id   AF-A0A1N6WVG5-F1
#
_cell.length_a   1.000
_cell.length_b   1.000
_cell.length_c   1.000
_cell.angle_alpha   90.00
_cell.angle_beta   90.00
_cell.angle_gamma   90.00
#
_symmetry.space_group_name_H-M   'P 1'
#
loop_
_entity.id
_entity.type
_entity.pdbx_description
1 polymer ?
#
loop_
_entity_poly.entity_id
_entity_poly.type
_entity_poly.pdbx_seq_one_letter_code
_entity_poly.pdbx_strand_id
1 'polypeptide(L)'
;MAKTAKKKKNLFERFANWATIATGSSGAFLTAIAVIVVWGITGPIFHYSDTWQLIINTGTTIVTFLMVFLIQKSQNKDSKAIHLKLNELLASHQGASNRMVDIEDMNEKELDQLHKFYVQLSELAEREDDLTCTHSIDAAEENHNAKLTILKTQPHYNAHKLKLRSKKSN
;
A
#
# COMPACT_ATOMS: atom_id res chain seq x y z
N MET A 1 2.16 -34.27 -0.60
CA MET A 1 2.71 -33.50 0.54
C MET A 1 2.42 -31.98 0.51
N ALA A 2 1.91 -31.38 -0.58
CA ALA A 2 1.65 -29.93 -0.66
C ALA A 2 0.42 -29.41 0.14
N LYS A 3 -0.60 -30.25 0.40
CA LYS A 3 -1.81 -29.84 1.15
C LYS A 3 -1.53 -29.51 2.62
N THR A 4 -0.57 -30.19 3.25
CA THR A 4 -0.23 -30.02 4.67
C THR A 4 0.49 -28.69 4.93
N ALA A 5 1.35 -28.25 4.01
CA ALA A 5 2.08 -26.98 4.13
C ALA A 5 1.14 -25.76 3.99
N LYS A 6 0.15 -25.82 3.08
CA LYS A 6 -0.86 -24.76 2.91
C LYS A 6 -1.74 -24.62 4.15
N LYS A 7 -2.09 -25.74 4.80
CA LYS A 7 -2.89 -25.76 6.04
C LYS A 7 -2.15 -25.16 7.24
N LYS A 8 -0.84 -25.41 7.39
CA LYS A 8 0.00 -24.82 8.45
C LYS A 8 0.15 -23.30 8.31
N LYS A 9 0.37 -22.79 7.09
CA LYS A 9 0.43 -21.33 6.85
C LYS A 9 -0.85 -20.62 7.30
N ASN A 10 -2.01 -21.18 6.98
CA ASN A 10 -3.30 -20.60 7.38
C ASN A 10 -3.55 -20.58 8.90
N LEU A 11 -3.01 -21.56 9.65
CA LEU A 11 -3.18 -21.61 11.11
C LEU A 11 -2.27 -20.62 11.83
N PHE A 12 -0.99 -20.55 11.44
CA PHE A 12 -0.06 -19.56 11.97
C PHE A 12 -0.52 -18.13 11.65
N GLU A 13 -1.00 -17.89 10.44
CA GLU A 13 -1.52 -16.57 10.06
C GLU A 13 -2.79 -16.19 10.81
N ARG A 14 -3.70 -17.15 11.06
CA ARG A 14 -4.88 -16.91 11.91
C ARG A 14 -4.51 -16.64 13.36
N PHE A 15 -3.56 -17.40 13.91
CA PHE A 15 -3.07 -17.17 15.26
C PHE A 15 -2.36 -15.82 15.38
N ALA A 16 -1.51 -15.46 14.42
CA ALA A 16 -0.82 -14.18 14.42
C ALA A 16 -1.80 -13.00 14.32
N ASN A 17 -2.77 -13.06 13.40
CA ASN A 17 -3.81 -12.02 13.31
C ASN A 17 -4.64 -11.93 14.60
N TRP A 18 -5.08 -13.07 15.13
CA TRP A 18 -5.85 -13.09 16.36
C TRP A 18 -5.03 -12.54 17.54
N ALA A 19 -3.76 -12.94 17.65
CA ALA A 19 -2.85 -12.46 18.68
C ALA A 19 -2.67 -10.95 18.57
N THR A 20 -2.32 -10.41 17.40
CA THR A 20 -2.15 -8.96 17.18
C THR A 20 -3.42 -8.17 17.48
N ILE A 21 -4.60 -8.66 17.08
CA ILE A 21 -5.88 -8.01 17.38
C ILE A 21 -6.18 -8.07 18.89
N ALA A 22 -5.91 -9.23 19.52
CA ALA A 22 -6.12 -9.42 20.94
C ALA A 22 -5.23 -8.46 21.74
N THR A 23 -3.91 -8.45 21.54
CA THR A 23 -2.99 -7.54 22.25
C THR A 23 -3.22 -6.07 21.94
N GLY A 24 -3.79 -5.72 20.79
CA GLY A 24 -4.14 -4.33 20.45
C GLY A 24 -5.46 -3.83 21.04
N SER A 25 -6.28 -4.69 21.65
CA SER A 25 -7.60 -4.32 22.17
C SER A 25 -7.55 -3.65 23.54
N SER A 26 -8.51 -2.76 23.83
CA SER A 26 -8.64 -2.09 25.14
C SER A 26 -8.81 -3.08 26.30
N GLY A 27 -9.44 -4.24 26.04
CA GLY A 27 -9.59 -5.30 27.04
C GLY A 27 -8.26 -5.97 27.40
N ALA A 28 -7.38 -6.19 26.41
CA ALA A 28 -6.06 -6.77 26.66
C ALA A 28 -5.17 -5.85 27.49
N PHE A 29 -5.24 -4.54 27.24
CA PHE A 29 -4.53 -3.54 28.04
C PHE A 29 -4.96 -3.60 29.52
N LEU A 30 -6.27 -3.67 29.78
CA LEU A 30 -6.78 -3.76 31.15
C LEU A 30 -6.34 -5.07 31.83
N THR A 31 -6.36 -6.20 31.11
CA THR A 31 -5.84 -7.47 31.66
C THR A 31 -4.33 -7.42 31.90
N ALA A 32 -3.55 -6.76 31.06
CA ALA A 32 -2.10 -6.60 31.27
C ALA A 32 -1.80 -5.78 32.53
N ILE A 33 -2.54 -4.70 32.75
CA ILE A 33 -2.45 -3.91 33.99
C ILE A 33 -2.82 -4.78 35.19
N ALA A 34 -3.91 -5.54 35.13
CA ALA A 34 -4.32 -6.41 36.22
C ALA A 34 -3.23 -7.45 36.57
N VAL A 35 -2.58 -8.03 35.55
CA VAL A 35 -1.46 -8.97 35.74
C VAL A 35 -0.28 -8.29 36.46
N ILE A 36 0.08 -7.06 36.07
CA ILE A 36 1.16 -6.29 36.71
C ILE A 36 0.81 -5.98 38.18
N VAL A 37 -0.45 -5.60 38.45
CA VAL A 37 -0.92 -5.31 39.81
C VAL A 37 -0.89 -6.57 40.67
N VAL A 38 -1.41 -7.70 40.18
CA VAL A 38 -1.36 -8.99 40.90
C VAL A 38 0.08 -9.39 41.18
N TRP A 39 0.96 -9.29 40.18
CA TRP A 39 2.38 -9.56 40.36
C TRP A 39 2.98 -8.69 41.47
N GLY A 40 2.76 -7.37 41.43
CA GLY A 40 3.25 -6.45 42.46
C GLY A 40 2.76 -6.79 43.87
N ILE A 41 1.50 -7.21 44.02
CA ILE A 41 0.91 -7.64 45.30
C ILE A 41 1.53 -8.96 45.80
N THR A 42 1.95 -9.85 44.90
CA THR A 42 2.67 -11.07 45.30
C THR A 42 4.12 -10.80 45.72
N GLY A 43 4.70 -9.65 45.37
CA GLY A 43 6.08 -9.27 45.69
C GLY A 43 6.45 -9.35 47.18
N PRO A 44 5.66 -8.77 48.11
CA PRO A 44 5.90 -8.86 49.55
C PRO A 44 5.94 -10.30 50.10
N ILE A 45 5.13 -11.22 49.53
CA ILE A 45 5.10 -12.64 49.94
C ILE A 45 6.46 -13.30 49.61
N PHE A 46 7.02 -12.96 48.45
CA PHE A 46 8.31 -13.47 47.98
C PHE A 46 9.50 -12.58 48.35
N HIS A 47 9.31 -11.63 49.28
CA HIS A 47 10.34 -10.69 49.75
C HIS A 47 11.07 -9.96 48.61
N TYR A 48 10.40 -9.73 47.47
CA TYR A 48 11.00 -9.14 46.26
C TYR A 48 12.30 -9.83 45.82
N SER A 49 12.38 -11.16 46.01
CA SER A 49 13.57 -11.96 45.69
C SER A 49 14.03 -11.85 44.23
N ASP A 50 15.31 -12.15 44.00
CA ASP A 50 15.90 -12.15 42.66
C ASP A 50 15.16 -13.08 41.70
N THR A 51 14.69 -14.23 42.18
CA THR A 51 13.88 -15.17 41.36
C THR A 51 12.53 -14.58 40.97
N TRP A 52 11.88 -13.83 41.88
CA TRP A 52 10.60 -13.18 41.61
C TRP A 52 10.73 -12.06 40.54
N GLN A 53 11.82 -11.29 40.58
CA GLN A 53 12.14 -10.29 39.56
C GLN A 53 12.54 -10.93 38.24
N LEU A 54 13.34 -12.00 38.29
CA LEU A 54 13.80 -12.74 37.12
C LEU A 54 12.63 -13.27 36.30
N ILE A 55 11.61 -13.85 36.94
CA ILE A 55 10.44 -14.41 36.26
C ILE A 55 9.74 -13.35 35.40
N ILE A 56 9.52 -12.14 35.91
CA ILE A 56 8.83 -11.11 35.11
C ILE A 56 9.71 -10.53 34.02
N ASN A 57 11.00 -10.32 34.30
CA ASN A 57 11.94 -9.75 33.34
C ASN A 57 12.17 -10.72 32.18
N THR A 58 12.39 -12.00 32.48
CA THR A 58 12.53 -13.04 31.47
C THR A 58 11.22 -13.28 30.71
N GLY A 59 10.08 -13.35 31.41
CA GLY A 59 8.77 -13.55 30.78
C GLY A 59 8.41 -12.42 29.82
N THR A 60 8.55 -11.17 30.26
CA THR A 60 8.24 -10.00 29.43
C THR A 60 9.17 -9.90 28.23
N THR A 61 10.46 -10.26 28.39
CA THR A 61 11.42 -10.28 27.28
C THR A 61 11.02 -11.29 26.20
N ILE A 62 10.63 -12.51 26.60
CA ILE A 62 10.15 -13.53 25.66
C ILE A 62 8.88 -13.06 24.94
N VAL A 63 7.91 -12.54 25.69
CA VAL A 63 6.64 -12.03 25.11
C VAL A 63 6.92 -10.89 24.13
N THR A 64 7.79 -9.96 24.49
CA THR A 64 8.16 -8.82 23.64
C THR A 64 8.88 -9.30 22.37
N PHE A 65 9.82 -10.24 22.49
CA PHE A 65 10.51 -10.82 21.34
C PHE A 65 9.52 -11.48 20.38
N LEU A 66 8.58 -12.27 20.88
CA LEU A 66 7.52 -12.87 20.07
C LEU A 66 6.60 -11.81 19.45
N MET A 67 6.25 -10.76 20.20
CA MET A 67 5.39 -9.68 19.74
C MET A 67 6.00 -8.93 18.55
N VAL A 68 7.32 -8.70 18.54
CA VAL A 68 8.01 -8.07 17.40
C VAL A 68 7.79 -8.88 16.12
N PHE A 69 7.93 -10.21 16.16
CA PHE A 69 7.67 -11.05 14.98
C PHE A 69 6.20 -11.06 14.57
N LEU A 70 5.27 -11.03 15.53
CA LEU A 70 3.83 -10.98 15.26
C LEU A 70 3.45 -9.66 14.58
N ILE A 71 3.96 -8.54 15.08
CA ILE A 71 3.78 -7.21 14.48
C ILE A 71 4.36 -7.20 13.06
N GLN A 72 5.60 -7.65 12.88
CA GLN A 72 6.24 -7.70 11.56
C GLN A 72 5.45 -8.57 10.56
N LYS A 73 4.89 -9.70 11.01
CA LYS A 73 4.06 -10.57 10.16
C LYS A 73 2.75 -9.90 9.77
N SER A 74 2.08 -9.21 10.70
CA SER A 74 0.86 -8.46 10.42
C SER A 74 1.14 -7.32 9.44
N GLN A 75 2.17 -6.52 9.71
CA GLN A 75 2.57 -5.39 8.88
C GLN A 75 2.97 -5.82 7.47
N ASN A 76 3.74 -6.91 7.31
CA ASN A 76 4.14 -7.41 5.99
C ASN A 76 2.94 -7.80 5.11
N LYS A 77 1.82 -8.25 5.70
CA LYS A 77 0.60 -8.55 4.95
C LYS A 77 -0.14 -7.26 4.56
N ASP A 78 -0.23 -6.30 5.48
CA ASP A 78 -0.93 -5.06 5.27
C ASP A 78 -0.22 -4.16 4.24
N SER A 79 1.12 -4.09 4.29
CA SER A 79 1.93 -3.41 3.25
C SER A 79 1.61 -3.95 1.87
N LYS A 80 1.68 -5.28 1.66
CA LYS A 80 1.34 -5.89 0.35
C LYS A 80 -0.07 -5.54 -0.13
N ALA A 81 -1.04 -5.49 0.78
CA ALA A 81 -2.41 -5.10 0.42
C ALA A 81 -2.50 -3.63 0.00
N ILE A 82 -1.72 -2.74 0.62
CA ILE A 82 -1.62 -1.32 0.22
C ILE A 82 -1.02 -1.22 -1.19
N HIS A 83 0.08 -1.92 -1.46
CA HIS A 83 0.73 -1.88 -2.78
C HIS A 83 -0.18 -2.40 -3.89
N LEU A 84 -0.92 -3.48 -3.66
CA LEU A 84 -1.91 -3.98 -4.61
C LEU A 84 -3.04 -2.98 -4.86
N LYS A 85 -3.56 -2.32 -3.81
CA LYS A 85 -4.59 -1.29 -3.96
C LYS A 85 -4.08 -0.07 -4.74
N LEU A 86 -2.84 0.36 -4.50
CA LEU A 86 -2.21 1.46 -5.22
C LEU A 86 -1.96 1.10 -6.69
N ASN A 87 -1.49 -0.12 -6.95
CA ASN A 87 -1.29 -0.64 -8.30
C ASN A 87 -2.61 -0.64 -9.10
N GLU A 88 -3.72 -1.06 -8.48
CA GLU A 88 -5.05 -1.00 -9.12
C GLU A 88 -5.47 0.45 -9.45
N LEU A 89 -5.27 1.39 -8.51
CA LEU A 89 -5.57 2.81 -8.74
C LEU A 89 -4.72 3.40 -9.88
N LEU A 90 -3.42 3.11 -9.90
CA LEU A 90 -2.51 3.54 -10.96
C LEU A 90 -2.91 2.96 -12.32
N ALA A 91 -3.18 1.65 -12.38
CA ALA A 91 -3.62 0.98 -13.60
C ALA A 91 -4.96 1.52 -14.13
N SER A 92 -5.85 1.97 -13.24
CA SER A 92 -7.16 2.55 -13.60
C SER A 92 -7.09 4.00 -14.09
N HIS A 93 -5.98 4.71 -13.88
CA HIS A 93 -5.85 6.13 -14.23
C HIS A 93 -5.28 6.31 -15.66
N GLN A 94 -6.08 6.88 -16.56
CA GLN A 94 -5.67 7.12 -17.95
C GLN A 94 -4.51 8.13 -17.99
N GLY A 95 -3.31 7.66 -18.32
CA GLY A 95 -2.09 8.46 -18.42
C GLY A 95 -1.00 8.08 -17.41
N ALA A 96 -1.31 7.25 -16.41
CA ALA A 96 -0.27 6.67 -15.55
C ALA A 96 0.54 5.62 -16.34
N SER A 97 1.87 5.71 -16.28
CA SER A 97 2.72 4.73 -16.94
C SER A 97 2.56 3.37 -16.26
N ASN A 98 2.22 2.33 -17.02
CA ASN A 98 2.20 0.94 -16.51
C ASN A 98 3.53 0.51 -15.87
N ARG A 99 4.62 1.23 -16.11
CA ARG A 99 5.93 1.00 -15.48
C ARG A 99 5.99 1.41 -14.00
N MET A 100 4.99 2.17 -13.51
CA MET A 100 4.83 2.52 -12.10
C MET A 100 4.02 1.45 -11.34
N VAL A 101 3.15 0.73 -12.06
CA VAL A 101 2.42 -0.42 -11.52
C VAL A 101 3.49 -1.50 -11.30
N ASP A 102 3.77 -1.82 -10.03
CA ASP A 102 4.81 -2.77 -9.61
C ASP A 102 6.24 -2.21 -9.45
N ILE A 103 6.37 -0.94 -9.05
CA ILE A 103 7.68 -0.33 -8.72
C ILE A 103 8.46 -1.08 -7.62
N GLU A 104 7.78 -1.83 -6.75
CA GLU A 104 8.40 -2.54 -5.62
C GLU A 104 9.26 -3.73 -6.02
N ASP A 105 8.91 -4.36 -7.15
CA ASP A 105 9.58 -5.55 -7.66
C ASP A 105 10.70 -5.19 -8.66
N MET A 106 10.90 -3.89 -8.94
CA MET A 106 11.97 -3.40 -9.82
C MET A 106 13.35 -3.55 -9.17
N ASN A 107 14.36 -3.87 -9.98
CA ASN A 107 15.73 -3.87 -9.51
C ASN A 107 16.28 -2.44 -9.36
N GLU A 108 17.38 -2.28 -8.62
CA GLU A 108 17.95 -0.97 -8.30
C GLU A 108 18.38 -0.17 -9.55
N LYS A 109 18.81 -0.85 -10.62
CA LYS A 109 19.17 -0.18 -11.89
C LYS A 109 17.93 0.32 -12.62
N GLU A 110 16.84 -0.45 -12.60
CA GLU A 110 15.55 -0.06 -13.17
C GLU A 110 14.94 1.11 -12.40
N LEU A 111 15.07 1.11 -11.07
CA LEU A 111 14.61 2.21 -10.22
C LEU A 111 15.38 3.51 -10.48
N ASP A 112 16.72 3.43 -10.63
CA ASP A 112 17.55 4.58 -11.00
C ASP A 112 17.22 5.12 -12.40
N GLN A 113 16.95 4.24 -13.37
CA GLN A 113 16.49 4.65 -14.70
C GLN A 113 15.12 5.34 -14.66
N LEU A 114 14.18 4.83 -13.86
CA LEU A 114 12.87 5.43 -13.70
C LEU A 114 12.96 6.80 -13.00
N HIS A 115 13.79 6.90 -11.97
CA HIS A 115 14.08 8.17 -11.28
C HIS A 115 14.66 9.21 -12.26
N LYS A 116 15.67 8.83 -13.06
CA LYS A 116 16.25 9.72 -14.09
C LYS A 116 15.22 10.18 -15.12
N PHE A 117 14.32 9.30 -15.56
CA PHE A 117 13.25 9.66 -16.47
C PHE A 117 12.31 10.72 -15.87
N TYR A 118 11.91 10.58 -14.60
CA TYR A 118 11.04 11.55 -13.93
C TYR A 118 11.74 12.87 -13.62
N VAL A 119 13.04 12.84 -13.29
CA VAL A 119 13.85 14.05 -13.15
C VAL A 119 13.90 14.81 -14.47
N GLN A 120 14.15 14.12 -15.58
CA GLN A 120 14.13 14.73 -16.92
C GLN A 120 12.75 15.28 -17.29
N LEU A 121 11.67 14.58 -16.95
CA LEU A 121 10.31 15.04 -17.16
C LEU A 121 10.00 16.31 -16.35
N SER A 122 10.44 16.35 -15.09
CA SER A 122 10.30 17.53 -14.21
C SER A 122 11.08 18.72 -14.76
N GLU A 123 12.34 18.52 -15.17
CA GLU A 123 13.15 19.57 -15.80
C GLU A 123 12.57 20.06 -17.13
N LEU A 124 11.89 19.19 -17.89
CA LEU A 124 11.22 19.58 -19.12
C LEU A 124 9.99 20.44 -18.80
N ALA A 125 9.18 20.04 -17.82
CA ALA A 125 8.03 20.81 -17.34
C ALA A 125 8.43 22.17 -16.74
N GLU A 126 9.54 22.25 -16.01
CA GLU A 126 10.10 23.52 -15.52
C GLU A 126 10.60 24.42 -16.66
N ARG A 127 11.13 23.82 -17.73
CA ARG A 127 11.55 24.57 -18.93
C ARG A 127 10.39 24.99 -19.83
N GLU A 128 9.25 24.29 -19.74
CA GLU A 128 8.00 24.63 -20.43
C GLU A 128 7.20 25.74 -19.72
N ASP A 129 7.67 26.28 -18.59
CA ASP A 129 7.11 27.47 -17.92
C ASP A 129 7.39 28.78 -18.69
N ASP A 130 7.22 28.75 -20.02
CA ASP A 130 7.01 29.94 -20.83
C ASP A 130 5.51 30.26 -20.76
N LEU A 131 5.11 31.08 -19.77
CA LEU A 131 3.71 31.49 -19.51
C LEU A 131 2.95 31.95 -20.78
N THR A 132 3.66 32.34 -21.84
CA THR A 132 3.12 32.85 -23.10
C THR A 132 2.76 31.78 -24.13
N CYS A 133 3.26 30.55 -24.02
CA CYS A 133 3.04 29.52 -25.04
C CYS A 133 1.82 28.62 -24.74
N THR A 134 1.62 28.20 -23.49
CA THR A 134 0.51 27.29 -23.10
C THR A 134 -0.88 27.96 -23.14
N HIS A 135 -0.93 29.28 -23.24
CA HIS A 135 -2.16 30.07 -23.38
C HIS A 135 -2.30 30.77 -24.75
N SER A 136 -1.45 30.47 -25.74
CA SER A 136 -1.63 31.03 -27.08
C SER A 136 -2.86 30.38 -27.76
N ILE A 137 -3.57 31.14 -28.60
CA ILE A 137 -4.71 30.63 -29.38
C ILE A 137 -4.25 29.45 -30.27
N ASP A 138 -3.03 29.53 -30.79
CA ASP A 138 -2.44 28.49 -31.64
C ASP A 138 -2.20 27.19 -30.86
N ALA A 139 -1.71 27.26 -29.61
CA ALA A 139 -1.53 26.09 -28.74
C ALA A 139 -2.86 25.49 -28.27
N ALA A 140 -3.88 26.33 -28.07
CA ALA A 140 -5.24 25.87 -27.77
C ALA A 140 -5.87 25.15 -28.98
N GLU A 141 -5.65 25.66 -30.19
CA GLU A 141 -6.11 25.06 -31.45
C GLU A 141 -5.42 23.73 -31.73
N GLU A 142 -4.10 23.64 -31.52
CA GLU A 142 -3.34 22.40 -31.71
C GLU A 142 -3.77 21.31 -30.72
N ASN A 143 -3.93 21.66 -29.43
CA ASN A 143 -4.48 20.76 -28.42
C ASN A 143 -5.93 20.32 -28.73
N HIS A 144 -6.77 21.22 -29.24
CA HIS A 144 -8.13 20.89 -29.68
C HIS A 144 -8.12 19.91 -30.85
N ASN A 145 -7.26 20.15 -31.85
CA ASN A 145 -7.10 19.30 -33.02
C ASN A 145 -6.54 17.92 -32.66
N ALA A 146 -5.59 17.83 -31.74
CA ALA A 146 -5.07 16.57 -31.21
C ALA A 146 -6.17 15.78 -30.49
N LYS A 147 -6.94 16.41 -29.59
CA LYS A 147 -8.10 15.79 -28.92
C LYS A 147 -9.15 15.31 -29.91
N LEU A 148 -9.47 16.11 -30.94
CA LEU A 148 -10.40 15.71 -32.01
C LEU A 148 -9.90 14.49 -32.79
N THR A 149 -8.60 14.39 -33.04
CA THR A 149 -8.01 13.28 -33.77
C THR A 149 -8.08 11.98 -32.96
N ILE A 150 -7.75 12.05 -31.67
CA ILE A 150 -7.87 10.93 -30.73
C ILE A 150 -9.34 10.49 -30.56
N LEU A 151 -10.27 11.45 -30.48
CA LEU A 151 -11.70 11.13 -30.43
C LEU A 151 -12.18 10.46 -31.72
N LYS A 152 -11.67 10.85 -32.89
CA LYS A 152 -12.05 10.25 -34.18
C LYS A 152 -11.51 8.83 -34.37
N THR A 153 -10.36 8.49 -33.77
CA THR A 153 -9.79 7.14 -33.82
C THR A 153 -10.43 6.19 -32.81
N GLN A 154 -11.11 6.71 -31.78
CA GLN A 154 -11.84 5.90 -30.81
C GLN A 154 -13.06 5.18 -31.45
N PRO A 155 -13.22 3.86 -31.23
CA PRO A 155 -14.28 3.06 -31.87
C PRO A 155 -15.70 3.51 -31.48
N HIS A 156 -15.88 4.05 -30.27
CA HIS A 156 -17.19 4.51 -29.79
C HIS A 156 -17.68 5.79 -30.50
N TYR A 157 -16.77 6.67 -30.93
CA TYR A 157 -17.10 7.90 -31.66
C TYR A 157 -17.62 7.60 -33.07
N ASN A 158 -16.99 6.66 -33.78
CA ASN A 158 -17.42 6.24 -35.11
C ASN A 158 -18.80 5.57 -35.08
N ALA A 159 -19.10 4.78 -34.05
CA ALA A 159 -20.41 4.18 -33.84
C ALA A 159 -21.51 5.23 -33.61
N HIS A 160 -21.23 6.30 -32.84
CA HIS A 160 -22.16 7.40 -32.60
C HIS A 160 -22.39 8.25 -33.88
N LYS A 161 -21.34 8.53 -34.65
CA LYS A 161 -21.43 9.27 -35.92
C LYS A 161 -22.23 8.52 -37.00
N LEU A 162 -22.11 7.20 -37.06
CA LEU A 162 -22.91 6.34 -37.94
C LEU A 162 -24.40 6.37 -37.58
N LYS A 163 -24.73 6.31 -36.27
CA LYS A 163 -26.12 6.46 -35.80
C LYS A 163 -26.71 7.83 -36.12
N LEU A 164 -25.94 8.91 -35.99
CA LEU A 164 -26.38 10.27 -36.32
C LEU A 164 -26.59 10.48 -37.84
N ARG A 165 -25.74 9.89 -38.70
CA ARG A 165 -25.94 9.91 -40.16
C ARG A 165 -27.16 9.10 -40.60
N SER A 166 -27.40 7.94 -39.98
CA SER A 166 -28.58 7.12 -40.24
C SER A 166 -29.89 7.85 -39.88
N LYS A 167 -29.90 8.59 -38.77
CA LYS A 167 -31.09 9.33 -38.31
C LYS A 167 -31.42 10.59 -39.12
N LYS A 168 -30.48 11.07 -39.94
CA LYS A 168 -30.63 12.27 -40.79
C LYS A 168 -30.99 11.92 -42.26
N SER A 169 -31.02 10.63 -42.58
CA SER A 169 -31.34 10.08 -43.91
C SER A 169 -32.73 9.43 -44.00
N ASN A 170 -33.50 9.50 -42.91
CA ASN A 170 -34.95 9.24 -42.83
C ASN A 170 -35.65 10.54 -42.44
#